data_AF-A0A0C3E5B6-F1
#
_entry.id   AF-A0A0C3E5B6-F1
#
_cell.length_a   1.000
_cell.length_b   1.000
_cell.length_c   1.000
_cell.angle_alpha   90.00
_cell.angle_beta   90.00
_cell.angle_gamma   90.00
#
_symmetry.space_group_name_H-M   'P 1'
#
loop_
_entity.id
_entity.type
_entity.pdbx_description
1 polymer ?
#
loop_
_entity_poly.entity_id
_entity_poly.type
_entity_poly.pdbx_seq_one_letter_code
_entity_poly.pdbx_strand_id
1 'polypeptide(L)'
;MDTSAAESTGTERQEQTTHPQGLSKKAQKRAAKAARLHELKLERRTREKEARKRKRRERAQAVANGECDANVAPKRRRTNVNDGNTTFKARIIVDLGFDELMTDKEINSLTSQLAYTYSANRSAPCAFSSLLFTSLNGRTKQRLDVMNDASYRRWSNTEWWEEGYERIWTPASSSSSDQPPYEPTSIPADCNGPTPAPDTGDPRESVVYLTADSEHEILELKEGETYVIGGICDHNRYKNLCLNKANAAHIRHARLPIGRFIALATRKVLTVNQVFEILLKWVETRNWEEAFWAVIPKRKFQGVERVRGKDDGSDDEEVNIQDERGGVANKETHELVERDSENMSGGGGNGVSNDSGFAEA
;
A
#
# COMPACT_ATOMS: atom_id res chain seq x y z
N MET A 1 -49.74 -31.37 -83.58
CA MET A 1 -48.38 -31.82 -83.21
C MET A 1 -47.83 -30.75 -82.28
N ASP A 2 -47.42 -30.99 -81.05
CA ASP A 2 -47.46 -32.15 -80.18
C ASP A 2 -47.19 -31.60 -78.77
N THR A 3 -47.53 -32.39 -77.77
CA THR A 3 -47.29 -32.25 -76.31
C THR A 3 -45.99 -31.58 -75.87
N SER A 4 -45.98 -30.90 -74.71
CA SER A 4 -45.45 -31.50 -73.46
C SER A 4 -45.26 -30.46 -72.35
N ALA A 5 -45.71 -30.84 -71.16
CA ALA A 5 -45.39 -30.25 -69.87
C ALA A 5 -43.97 -30.61 -69.41
N ALA A 6 -43.39 -29.80 -68.53
CA ALA A 6 -42.39 -30.08 -67.48
C ALA A 6 -41.75 -28.73 -67.07
N GLU A 7 -41.36 -28.40 -65.84
CA GLU A 7 -41.43 -29.03 -64.53
C GLU A 7 -41.13 -27.92 -63.51
N SER A 8 -41.62 -28.12 -62.29
CA SER A 8 -41.40 -27.30 -61.12
C SER A 8 -39.92 -27.22 -60.72
N THR A 9 -39.39 -26.01 -60.54
CA THR A 9 -38.28 -25.78 -59.59
C THR A 9 -38.64 -24.60 -58.70
N GLY A 10 -38.95 -24.91 -57.44
CA GLY A 10 -39.18 -23.94 -56.39
C GLY A 10 -37.88 -23.26 -56.01
N THR A 11 -37.77 -21.97 -56.32
CA THR A 11 -36.72 -21.12 -55.76
C THR A 11 -37.17 -20.63 -54.40
N GLU A 12 -36.94 -21.44 -53.36
CA GLU A 12 -37.01 -20.99 -51.97
C GLU A 12 -35.97 -19.89 -51.77
N ARG A 13 -36.45 -18.65 -51.53
CA ARG A 13 -35.62 -17.58 -50.99
C ARG A 13 -35.23 -17.98 -49.56
N GLN A 14 -34.00 -18.42 -49.39
CA GLN A 14 -33.37 -18.40 -48.07
C GLN A 14 -33.16 -16.95 -47.67
N GLU A 15 -34.09 -16.40 -46.89
CA GLU A 15 -33.81 -15.23 -46.05
C GLU A 15 -32.70 -15.63 -45.07
N GLN A 16 -31.47 -15.20 -45.37
CA GLN A 16 -30.39 -15.20 -44.40
C GLN A 16 -30.75 -14.20 -43.30
N THR A 17 -31.40 -14.67 -42.24
CA THR A 17 -31.51 -13.95 -40.97
C THR A 17 -30.11 -13.88 -40.36
N THR A 18 -29.38 -12.80 -40.66
CA THR A 18 -28.15 -12.46 -39.93
C THR A 18 -28.56 -12.07 -38.52
N HIS A 19 -28.50 -13.01 -37.57
CA HIS A 19 -28.59 -12.67 -36.16
C HIS A 19 -27.36 -11.84 -35.79
N PRO A 20 -27.48 -10.54 -35.44
CA PRO A 20 -26.36 -9.84 -34.85
C PRO A 20 -26.11 -10.50 -33.49
N GLN A 21 -24.92 -11.08 -33.30
CA GLN A 21 -24.46 -11.50 -31.97
C GLN A 21 -24.35 -10.26 -31.08
N GLY A 22 -25.48 -9.88 -30.49
CA GLY A 22 -25.59 -8.80 -29.54
C GLY A 22 -24.78 -9.16 -28.30
N LEU A 23 -23.98 -8.21 -27.83
CA LEU A 23 -23.26 -8.27 -26.57
C LEU A 23 -24.13 -8.92 -25.49
N SER A 24 -23.59 -9.88 -24.72
CA SER A 24 -24.31 -10.53 -23.62
C SER A 24 -25.01 -9.50 -22.72
N LYS A 25 -26.19 -9.82 -22.16
CA LYS A 25 -26.94 -8.93 -21.23
C LYS A 25 -26.05 -8.34 -20.13
N LYS A 26 -25.02 -9.08 -19.67
CA LYS A 26 -24.01 -8.60 -18.71
C LYS A 26 -23.04 -7.58 -19.31
N ALA A 27 -22.62 -7.77 -20.57
CA ALA A 27 -21.77 -6.83 -21.30
C ALA A 27 -22.51 -5.52 -21.61
N GLN A 28 -23.79 -5.59 -22.00
CA GLN A 28 -24.64 -4.41 -22.19
C GLN A 28 -24.84 -3.62 -20.89
N LYS A 29 -25.09 -4.29 -19.76
CA LYS A 29 -25.20 -3.64 -18.44
C LYS A 29 -23.89 -2.98 -17.99
N ARG A 30 -22.74 -3.60 -18.30
CA ARG A 30 -21.41 -3.01 -18.04
C ARG A 30 -21.15 -1.78 -18.93
N ALA A 31 -21.49 -1.85 -20.21
CA ALA A 31 -21.36 -0.74 -21.15
C ALA A 31 -22.26 0.45 -20.74
N ALA A 32 -23.52 0.19 -20.38
CA ALA A 32 -24.43 1.22 -19.89
C ALA A 32 -23.95 1.87 -18.58
N LYS A 33 -23.40 1.09 -17.64
CA LYS A 33 -22.81 1.61 -16.40
C LYS A 33 -21.55 2.44 -16.69
N ALA A 34 -20.70 2.01 -17.62
CA ALA A 34 -19.51 2.74 -18.03
C ALA A 34 -19.85 4.06 -18.73
N ALA A 35 -20.86 4.07 -19.60
CA ALA A 35 -21.36 5.26 -20.27
C ALA A 35 -21.93 6.29 -19.27
N ARG A 36 -22.77 5.84 -18.32
CA ARG A 36 -23.29 6.71 -17.25
C ARG A 36 -22.17 7.29 -16.39
N LEU A 37 -21.14 6.51 -16.08
CA LEU A 37 -19.99 6.99 -15.31
C LEU A 37 -19.14 7.98 -16.11
N HIS A 38 -19.03 7.79 -17.43
CA HIS A 38 -18.34 8.70 -18.33
C HIS A 38 -19.06 10.05 -18.44
N GLU A 39 -20.38 10.01 -18.57
CA GLU A 39 -21.25 11.19 -18.60
C GLU A 39 -21.16 11.99 -17.29
N LEU A 40 -21.29 11.32 -16.14
CA LEU A 40 -21.11 11.95 -14.82
C LEU A 40 -19.71 12.55 -14.64
N LYS A 41 -18.67 11.90 -15.18
CA LYS A 41 -17.30 12.45 -15.18
C LYS A 41 -17.19 13.70 -16.06
N LEU A 42 -17.86 13.72 -17.21
CA LEU A 42 -17.86 14.85 -18.12
C LEU A 42 -18.60 16.04 -17.49
N GLU A 43 -19.79 15.80 -16.92
CA GLU A 43 -20.57 16.80 -16.20
C GLU A 43 -19.83 17.36 -14.99
N ARG A 44 -19.14 16.49 -14.23
CA ARG A 44 -18.28 16.95 -13.14
C ARG A 44 -17.16 17.85 -13.65
N ARG A 45 -16.51 17.51 -14.78
CA ARG A 45 -15.45 18.33 -15.38
C ARG A 45 -15.97 19.66 -15.90
N THR A 46 -17.18 19.73 -16.47
CA THR A 46 -17.77 21.00 -16.91
C THR A 46 -18.10 21.87 -15.71
N ARG A 47 -18.72 21.31 -14.67
CA ARG A 47 -19.03 22.00 -13.40
C ARG A 47 -17.77 22.54 -12.71
N GLU A 48 -16.69 21.75 -12.67
CA GLU A 48 -15.39 22.18 -12.11
C GLU A 48 -14.76 23.33 -12.94
N LYS A 49 -14.85 23.28 -14.27
CA LYS A 49 -14.37 24.36 -15.16
C LYS A 49 -15.15 25.65 -14.96
N GLU A 50 -16.47 25.57 -14.86
CA GLU A 50 -17.34 26.72 -14.63
C GLU A 50 -17.12 27.34 -13.25
N ALA A 51 -17.00 26.53 -12.21
CA ALA A 51 -16.65 27.00 -10.86
C ALA A 51 -15.28 27.70 -10.83
N ARG A 52 -14.28 27.17 -11.56
CA ARG A 52 -12.97 27.81 -11.70
C ARG A 52 -13.04 29.13 -12.46
N LYS A 53 -13.88 29.22 -13.50
CA LYS A 53 -14.12 30.45 -14.27
C LYS A 53 -14.84 31.51 -13.43
N ARG A 54 -15.86 31.11 -12.65
CA ARG A 54 -16.58 31.98 -11.71
C ARG A 54 -15.63 32.55 -10.65
N LYS A 55 -14.86 31.69 -9.99
CA LYS A 55 -13.85 32.10 -9.00
C LYS A 55 -12.77 33.03 -9.58
N ARG A 56 -12.41 32.86 -10.86
CA ARG A 56 -11.48 33.75 -11.56
C ARG A 56 -12.10 35.14 -11.82
N ARG A 57 -13.38 35.21 -12.18
CA ARG A 57 -14.12 36.47 -12.38
C ARG A 57 -14.30 37.23 -11.07
N GLU A 58 -14.73 36.54 -10.02
CA GLU A 58 -14.86 37.10 -8.66
C GLU A 58 -13.52 37.67 -8.17
N ARG A 59 -12.41 36.93 -8.37
CA ARG A 59 -11.07 37.43 -8.02
C ARG A 59 -10.65 38.63 -8.87
N ALA A 60 -10.99 38.65 -10.17
CA ALA A 60 -10.68 39.78 -11.03
C ALA A 60 -11.47 41.04 -10.62
N GLN A 61 -12.73 40.89 -10.20
CA GLN A 61 -13.54 41.98 -9.63
C GLN A 61 -12.99 42.47 -8.29
N ALA A 62 -12.61 41.56 -7.38
CA ALA A 62 -11.99 41.92 -6.11
C ALA A 62 -10.64 42.65 -6.28
N VAL A 63 -9.85 42.30 -7.32
CA VAL A 63 -8.63 43.03 -7.68
C VAL A 63 -8.97 44.42 -8.25
N ALA A 64 -9.98 44.52 -9.12
CA ALA A 64 -10.41 45.80 -9.70
C ALA A 64 -10.99 46.77 -8.65
N ASN A 65 -11.63 46.25 -7.60
CA ASN A 65 -12.16 47.03 -6.48
C ASN A 65 -11.08 47.41 -5.44
N GLY A 66 -9.83 46.99 -5.62
CA GLY A 66 -8.73 47.28 -4.69
C GLY A 66 -8.76 46.47 -3.38
N GLU A 67 -9.65 45.48 -3.27
CA GLU A 67 -9.81 44.64 -2.07
C GLU A 67 -8.72 43.55 -1.96
N CYS A 68 -8.00 43.25 -3.04
CA CYS A 68 -6.91 42.28 -3.02
C CYS A 68 -5.80 42.60 -4.04
N ASP A 69 -4.55 42.29 -3.67
CA ASP A 69 -3.37 42.47 -4.53
C ASP A 69 -3.32 41.36 -5.61
N ALA A 70 -3.13 41.77 -6.87
CA ALA A 70 -3.05 40.88 -8.04
C ALA A 70 -1.93 39.83 -7.92
N ASN A 71 -0.86 40.14 -7.19
CA ASN A 71 0.31 39.27 -7.04
C ASN A 71 0.16 38.22 -5.93
N VAL A 72 -0.86 38.31 -5.07
CA VAL A 72 -1.07 37.34 -4.00
C VAL A 72 -1.95 36.20 -4.51
N ALA A 73 -1.32 35.12 -4.98
CA ALA A 73 -2.03 33.86 -5.24
C ALA A 73 -2.83 33.46 -3.99
N PRO A 74 -4.09 33.00 -4.09
CA PRO A 74 -4.82 32.50 -2.95
C PRO A 74 -4.07 31.28 -2.42
N LYS A 75 -3.23 31.49 -1.41
CA LYS A 75 -2.74 30.40 -0.58
C LYS A 75 -4.02 29.70 -0.13
N ARG A 76 -4.20 28.43 -0.49
CA ARG A 76 -5.12 27.60 0.28
C ARG A 76 -4.69 27.84 1.72
N ARG A 77 -5.57 28.43 2.55
CA ARG A 77 -5.39 28.37 4.00
C ARG A 77 -5.45 26.88 4.31
N ARG A 78 -4.31 26.21 4.21
CA ARG A 78 -3.99 25.17 5.17
C ARG A 78 -4.11 25.94 6.47
N THR A 79 -4.98 25.49 7.35
CA THR A 79 -4.79 25.78 8.76
C THR A 79 -3.33 25.42 9.01
N ASN A 80 -2.47 26.43 9.10
CA ASN A 80 -1.11 26.22 9.57
C ASN A 80 -1.32 25.92 11.05
N VAL A 81 -1.61 24.67 11.37
CA VAL A 81 -1.52 24.11 12.73
C VAL A 81 -0.03 23.92 13.09
N ASN A 82 0.87 24.65 12.42
CA ASN A 82 2.30 24.42 12.45
C ASN A 82 3.03 25.30 13.46
N ASP A 83 2.32 26.11 14.26
CA ASP A 83 2.94 26.91 15.34
C ASP A 83 3.28 26.09 16.60
N GLY A 84 3.27 24.75 16.51
CA GLY A 84 3.67 23.87 17.61
C GLY A 84 3.94 22.42 17.22
N ASN A 85 4.38 22.15 15.97
CA ASN A 85 4.61 20.77 15.53
C ASN A 85 5.69 20.12 16.39
N THR A 86 5.28 19.20 17.28
CA THR A 86 6.18 18.57 18.23
C THR A 86 6.80 17.35 17.56
N THR A 87 8.12 17.24 17.55
CA THR A 87 8.80 16.10 16.93
C THR A 87 8.98 14.99 17.95
N PHE A 88 8.52 13.77 17.61
CA PHE A 88 8.82 12.57 18.37
C PHE A 88 10.23 12.08 18.01
N LYS A 89 11.14 12.01 18.99
CA LYS A 89 12.57 11.73 18.76
C LYS A 89 12.85 10.23 18.53
N ALA A 90 12.15 9.61 17.59
CA ALA A 90 12.44 8.26 17.11
C ALA A 90 12.62 8.26 15.60
N ARG A 91 13.37 7.26 15.10
CA ARG A 91 13.62 7.08 13.68
C ARG A 91 12.73 5.99 13.12
N ILE A 92 12.22 6.19 11.90
CA ILE A 92 11.54 5.14 11.14
C ILE A 92 12.40 4.76 9.94
N ILE A 93 12.59 3.46 9.72
CA ILE A 93 13.25 2.91 8.56
C ILE A 93 12.23 2.15 7.72
N VAL A 94 12.22 2.38 6.41
CA VAL A 94 11.59 1.49 5.44
C VAL A 94 12.69 0.69 4.75
N ASP A 95 12.72 -0.62 4.99
CA ASP A 95 13.68 -1.57 4.44
C ASP A 95 13.26 -2.00 3.03
N LEU A 96 13.91 -1.46 1.99
CA LEU A 96 13.56 -1.72 0.59
C LEU A 96 14.30 -2.94 -0.01
N GLY A 97 14.95 -3.76 0.82
CA GLY A 97 15.79 -4.89 0.40
C GLY A 97 15.04 -6.11 -0.15
N PHE A 98 13.85 -5.92 -0.74
CA PHE A 98 12.96 -6.99 -1.20
C PHE A 98 12.55 -6.84 -2.68
N ASP A 99 13.30 -6.05 -3.47
CA ASP A 99 12.96 -5.73 -4.87
C ASP A 99 12.63 -6.99 -5.69
N GLU A 100 13.54 -7.98 -5.66
CA GLU A 100 13.43 -9.25 -6.39
C GLU A 100 12.19 -10.09 -6.02
N LEU A 101 11.57 -9.83 -4.87
CA LEU A 101 10.40 -10.57 -4.39
C LEU A 101 9.07 -9.96 -4.85
N MET A 102 9.12 -8.81 -5.54
CA MET A 102 7.96 -8.07 -6.01
C MET A 102 7.85 -8.06 -7.55
N THR A 103 6.61 -8.07 -8.02
CA THR A 103 6.27 -7.76 -9.40
C THR A 103 6.34 -6.24 -9.66
N ASP A 104 6.41 -5.82 -10.91
CA ASP A 104 6.45 -4.38 -11.25
C ASP A 104 5.19 -3.62 -10.79
N LYS A 105 4.04 -4.31 -10.72
CA LYS A 105 2.80 -3.75 -10.17
C LYS A 105 2.90 -3.53 -8.66
N GLU A 106 3.53 -4.47 -7.95
CA GLU A 106 3.79 -4.38 -6.52
C GLU A 106 4.82 -3.26 -6.24
N ILE A 107 5.87 -3.13 -7.06
CA ILE A 107 6.83 -2.00 -6.97
C ILE A 107 6.13 -0.66 -7.19
N ASN A 108 5.28 -0.53 -8.21
CA ASN A 108 4.49 0.68 -8.44
C ASN A 108 3.61 1.06 -7.23
N SER A 109 3.08 0.03 -6.55
CA SER A 109 2.28 0.22 -5.34
C SER A 109 3.17 0.65 -4.18
N LEU A 110 4.35 0.04 -4.02
CA LEU A 110 5.32 0.39 -2.99
C LEU A 110 5.78 1.84 -3.12
N THR A 111 6.21 2.29 -4.31
CA THR A 111 6.69 3.68 -4.49
C THR A 111 5.60 4.72 -4.19
N SER A 112 4.34 4.38 -4.47
CA SER A 112 3.19 5.20 -4.07
C SER A 112 3.04 5.25 -2.54
N GLN A 113 3.20 4.10 -1.87
CA GLN A 113 3.18 4.02 -0.40
C GLN A 113 4.30 4.84 0.25
N LEU A 114 5.53 4.84 -0.30
CA LEU A 114 6.62 5.69 0.20
C LEU A 114 6.28 7.19 0.10
N ALA A 115 5.58 7.60 -0.95
CA ALA A 115 5.10 8.99 -1.08
C ALA A 115 4.02 9.34 -0.04
N TYR A 116 3.16 8.37 0.31
CA TYR A 116 2.18 8.54 1.37
C TYR A 116 2.82 8.63 2.75
N THR A 117 3.83 7.81 3.07
CA THR A 117 4.53 7.91 4.37
C THR A 117 5.20 9.28 4.55
N TYR A 118 5.95 9.74 3.54
CA TYR A 118 6.56 11.07 3.59
C TYR A 118 5.53 12.19 3.74
N SER A 119 4.44 12.14 2.95
CA SER A 119 3.39 13.15 3.02
C SER A 119 2.68 13.17 4.37
N ALA A 120 2.42 11.99 4.95
CA ALA A 120 1.84 11.84 6.27
C ALA A 120 2.76 12.45 7.34
N ASN A 121 4.06 12.10 7.36
CA ASN A 121 5.00 12.62 8.36
C ASN A 121 5.07 14.15 8.35
N ARG A 122 5.15 14.75 7.15
CA ARG A 122 5.27 16.21 6.98
C ARG A 122 4.01 16.97 7.39
N SER A 123 2.85 16.31 7.43
CA SER A 123 1.57 16.95 7.79
C SER A 123 1.04 16.52 9.15
N ALA A 124 1.75 15.64 9.85
CA ALA A 124 1.36 15.15 11.16
C ALA A 124 1.63 16.22 12.24
N PRO A 125 0.72 16.40 13.22
CA PRO A 125 0.93 17.26 14.39
C PRO A 125 2.12 16.84 15.27
N CYS A 126 2.37 15.52 15.30
CA CYS A 126 3.55 14.95 15.90
C CYS A 126 4.28 14.07 14.88
N ALA A 127 5.40 14.56 14.36
CA ALA A 127 6.16 13.89 13.30
C ALA A 127 7.36 13.12 13.89
N PHE A 128 7.76 12.04 13.23
CA PHE A 128 9.04 11.38 13.53
C PHE A 128 10.22 12.27 13.12
N SER A 129 11.28 12.27 13.92
CA SER A 129 12.46 13.11 13.71
C SER A 129 13.24 12.77 12.45
N SER A 130 13.27 11.48 12.06
CA SER A 130 13.88 11.03 10.81
C SER A 130 13.12 9.88 10.17
N LEU A 131 13.04 9.90 8.84
CA LEU A 131 12.48 8.86 8.00
C LEU A 131 13.55 8.39 7.00
N LEU A 132 14.02 7.15 7.15
CA LEU A 132 15.08 6.58 6.34
C LEU A 132 14.50 5.52 5.41
N PHE A 133 15.03 5.46 4.19
CA PHE A 133 14.75 4.42 3.21
C PHE A 133 16.07 3.73 2.90
N THR A 134 16.17 2.44 3.23
CA THR A 134 17.43 1.68 3.14
C THR A 134 17.34 0.62 2.06
N SER A 135 18.48 0.11 1.61
CA SER A 135 18.57 -0.86 0.51
C SER A 135 17.91 -0.38 -0.79
N LEU A 136 18.01 0.93 -1.10
CA LEU A 136 17.45 1.49 -2.32
C LEU A 136 18.28 1.08 -3.55
N ASN A 137 17.81 0.08 -4.28
CA ASN A 137 18.45 -0.38 -5.52
C ASN A 137 17.40 -0.94 -6.51
N GLY A 138 17.88 -1.58 -7.58
CA GLY A 138 17.04 -2.34 -8.50
C GLY A 138 15.91 -1.55 -9.17
N ARG A 139 14.79 -2.22 -9.39
CA ARG A 139 13.62 -1.67 -10.09
C ARG A 139 12.91 -0.60 -9.28
N THR A 140 12.95 -0.69 -7.94
CA THR A 140 12.40 0.32 -7.04
C THR A 140 13.09 1.67 -7.19
N LYS A 141 14.44 1.68 -7.24
CA LYS A 141 15.22 2.91 -7.51
C LYS A 141 14.91 3.49 -8.89
N GLN A 142 14.96 2.66 -9.93
CA GLN A 142 14.64 3.07 -11.30
C GLN A 142 13.25 3.71 -11.39
N ARG A 143 12.26 3.14 -10.69
CA ARG A 143 10.91 3.67 -10.66
C ARG A 143 10.85 5.03 -9.97
N LEU A 144 11.52 5.19 -8.83
CA LEU A 144 11.59 6.46 -8.09
C LEU A 144 12.28 7.58 -8.89
N ASP A 145 13.32 7.26 -9.66
CA ASP A 145 14.01 8.22 -10.53
C ASP A 145 13.11 8.75 -11.65
N VAL A 146 12.32 7.88 -12.28
CA VAL A 146 11.38 8.27 -13.34
C VAL A 146 10.11 8.94 -12.79
N MET A 147 9.72 8.62 -11.55
CA MET A 147 8.49 9.11 -10.96
C MET A 147 8.61 10.56 -10.49
N ASN A 148 7.78 11.43 -11.07
CA ASN A 148 7.66 12.84 -10.64
C ASN A 148 9.01 13.57 -10.60
N ASP A 149 9.81 13.41 -11.66
CA ASP A 149 11.12 14.07 -11.82
C ASP A 149 12.05 13.86 -10.61
N ALA A 150 12.23 12.59 -10.23
CA ALA A 150 12.98 12.14 -9.08
C ALA A 150 12.69 12.93 -7.79
N SER A 151 11.43 13.33 -7.57
CA SER A 151 11.05 14.24 -6.48
C SER A 151 11.46 13.79 -5.08
N TYR A 152 11.65 12.48 -4.88
CA TYR A 152 12.09 11.89 -3.62
C TYR A 152 13.46 12.43 -3.17
N ARG A 153 14.33 12.81 -4.12
CA ARG A 153 15.63 13.43 -3.85
C ARG A 153 15.52 14.82 -3.21
N ARG A 154 14.36 15.47 -3.34
CA ARG A 154 14.07 16.81 -2.79
C ARG A 154 13.21 16.74 -1.52
N TRP A 155 12.95 15.55 -0.98
CA TRP A 155 12.20 15.40 0.27
C TRP A 155 13.07 15.81 1.45
N SER A 156 12.54 16.66 2.31
CA SER A 156 13.23 17.14 3.52
C SER A 156 13.03 16.14 4.66
N ASN A 157 14.01 16.03 5.57
CA ASN A 157 13.95 15.11 6.71
C ASN A 157 13.78 13.64 6.30
N THR A 158 14.37 13.28 5.16
CA THR A 158 14.45 11.89 4.69
C THR A 158 15.88 11.56 4.28
N GLU A 159 16.30 10.33 4.58
CA GLU A 159 17.59 9.80 4.12
C GLU A 159 17.35 8.58 3.21
N TRP A 160 18.19 8.42 2.20
CA TRP A 160 18.10 7.35 1.22
C TRP A 160 19.46 6.66 1.12
N TRP A 161 19.52 5.39 1.53
CA TRP A 161 20.75 4.60 1.55
C TRP A 161 20.68 3.47 0.52
N GLU A 162 21.78 3.22 -0.18
CA GLU A 162 21.91 2.04 -1.04
C GLU A 162 22.22 0.79 -0.19
N GLU A 163 22.89 1.00 0.95
CA GLU A 163 23.18 -0.04 1.94
C GLU A 163 21.95 -0.39 2.79
N GLY A 164 21.98 -1.54 3.44
CA GLY A 164 20.98 -1.96 4.40
C GLY A 164 21.03 -1.19 5.73
N TYR A 165 19.98 -1.34 6.53
CA TYR A 165 19.86 -0.69 7.84
C TYR A 165 20.91 -1.20 8.84
N GLU A 166 21.55 -2.33 8.56
CA GLU A 166 22.63 -2.90 9.35
C GLU A 166 23.84 -1.96 9.45
N ARG A 167 23.96 -0.99 8.52
CA ARG A 167 24.92 0.13 8.56
C ARG A 167 24.90 0.90 9.89
N ILE A 168 23.78 0.88 10.63
CA ILE A 168 23.65 1.57 11.92
C ILE A 168 24.63 1.03 12.97
N TRP A 169 24.95 -0.26 12.94
CA TRP A 169 25.88 -0.92 13.87
C TRP A 169 27.08 -1.53 13.18
N THR A 170 27.19 -1.38 11.85
CA THR A 170 28.37 -1.82 11.12
C THR A 170 29.35 -0.64 11.08
N PRO A 171 30.51 -0.71 11.74
CA PRO A 171 31.51 0.32 11.63
C PRO A 171 31.90 0.47 10.16
N ALA A 172 32.13 1.71 9.71
CA ALA A 172 32.65 1.99 8.38
C ALA A 172 34.10 1.50 8.31
N SER A 173 34.32 0.20 8.11
CA SER A 173 35.65 -0.38 7.99
C SER A 173 36.06 -0.54 6.53
N SER A 174 37.21 0.07 6.21
CA SER A 174 38.20 -0.31 5.21
C SER A 174 37.85 -0.21 3.71
N SER A 175 37.80 1.01 3.20
CA SER A 175 38.26 1.29 1.83
C SER A 175 39.57 2.09 1.89
N SER A 176 40.67 1.44 1.50
CA SER A 176 42.06 1.92 1.26
C SER A 176 43.01 2.21 2.45
N SER A 177 43.96 1.29 2.69
CA SER A 177 45.42 1.50 2.44
C SER A 177 46.26 0.30 2.89
N ASP A 178 47.10 -0.19 1.97
CA ASP A 178 48.29 -1.01 2.25
C ASP A 178 49.25 -0.23 3.18
N GLN A 179 49.55 -0.77 4.37
CA GLN A 179 50.79 -0.49 5.09
C GLN A 179 51.24 -1.74 5.87
N PRO A 180 52.54 -2.08 5.86
CA PRO A 180 53.11 -3.19 6.63
C PRO A 180 53.23 -2.85 8.13
N PRO A 181 53.41 -3.84 9.01
CA PRO A 181 53.34 -3.65 10.46
C PRO A 181 54.62 -2.97 10.99
N TYR A 182 54.46 -1.84 11.67
CA TYR A 182 55.50 -1.27 12.53
C TYR A 182 55.06 -1.34 14.01
N GLU A 183 56.02 -1.68 14.87
CA GLU A 183 55.86 -1.98 16.29
C GLU A 183 55.49 -0.77 17.17
N PRO A 184 54.90 -1.01 18.37
CA PRO A 184 54.43 0.07 19.24
C PRO A 184 55.56 0.64 20.11
N THR A 185 55.86 1.93 19.93
CA THR A 185 56.67 2.70 20.88
C THR A 185 55.74 3.47 21.83
N SER A 186 55.88 3.16 23.12
CA SER A 186 55.26 3.76 24.30
C SER A 186 55.47 5.28 24.43
N ILE A 187 54.40 6.03 24.75
CA ILE A 187 54.45 7.34 25.43
C ILE A 187 53.30 7.42 26.46
N PRO A 188 53.51 7.98 27.68
CA PRO A 188 52.63 7.82 28.83
C PRO A 188 51.54 8.90 28.96
N ALA A 189 50.57 8.59 29.83
CA ALA A 189 49.41 9.37 30.23
C ALA A 189 49.74 10.78 30.77
N ASP A 190 48.92 11.78 30.41
CA ASP A 190 48.19 12.65 31.35
C ASP A 190 47.23 13.62 30.62
N CYS A 191 45.94 13.59 30.95
CA CYS A 191 45.11 14.79 31.21
C CYS A 191 43.64 14.39 31.47
N ASN A 192 43.25 14.52 32.75
CA ASN A 192 41.90 14.38 33.25
C ASN A 192 40.96 15.50 32.75
N GLY A 193 39.84 15.10 32.16
CA GLY A 193 38.58 15.83 32.21
C GLY A 193 37.45 14.82 32.31
N PRO A 194 36.36 15.06 33.07
CA PRO A 194 35.20 14.19 33.05
C PRO A 194 34.49 14.38 31.71
N THR A 195 34.93 13.62 30.70
CA THR A 195 34.15 13.43 29.48
C THR A 195 32.88 12.68 29.90
N PRO A 196 31.66 13.18 29.58
CA PRO A 196 30.47 12.37 29.76
C PRO A 196 30.68 11.12 28.91
N ALA A 197 30.76 9.96 29.58
CA ALA A 197 30.94 8.68 28.91
C ALA A 197 29.87 8.55 27.82
N PRO A 198 30.23 8.25 26.56
CA PRO A 198 29.24 7.92 25.56
C PRO A 198 28.46 6.71 26.08
N ASP A 199 27.14 6.81 26.04
CA ASP A 199 26.22 5.74 26.38
C ASP A 199 26.64 4.47 25.61
N THR A 200 27.15 3.49 26.34
CA THR A 200 28.08 2.44 25.88
C THR A 200 27.34 1.15 25.54
N GLY A 201 26.18 1.27 24.89
CA GLY A 201 25.34 0.14 24.47
C GLY A 201 25.57 -0.28 23.01
N ASP A 202 25.31 -1.55 22.68
CA ASP A 202 25.24 -2.00 21.28
C ASP A 202 24.09 -1.25 20.58
N PRO A 203 24.35 -0.50 19.48
CA PRO A 203 23.29 0.24 18.77
C PRO A 203 22.10 -0.63 18.36
N ARG A 204 22.30 -1.94 18.19
CA ARG A 204 21.24 -2.92 17.88
C ARG A 204 20.14 -2.96 18.94
N GLU A 205 20.45 -2.70 20.19
CA GLU A 205 19.48 -2.74 21.29
C GLU A 205 18.36 -1.72 21.09
N SER A 206 18.67 -0.58 20.45
CA SER A 206 17.72 0.50 20.14
C SER A 206 16.86 0.24 18.89
N VAL A 207 17.09 -0.87 18.17
CA VAL A 207 16.45 -1.16 16.88
C VAL A 207 15.37 -2.24 17.04
N VAL A 208 14.18 -1.97 16.49
CA VAL A 208 13.05 -2.90 16.53
C VAL A 208 12.49 -3.10 15.13
N TYR A 209 12.52 -4.33 14.62
CA TYR A 209 11.88 -4.68 13.35
C TYR A 209 10.38 -4.99 13.57
N LEU A 210 9.51 -4.19 12.94
CA LEU A 210 8.07 -4.39 12.99
C LEU A 210 7.63 -5.44 11.97
N THR A 211 7.08 -6.55 12.45
CA THR A 211 6.60 -7.66 11.61
C THR A 211 5.36 -8.31 12.22
N ALA A 212 4.38 -8.65 11.39
CA ALA A 212 3.14 -9.29 11.85
C ALA A 212 3.35 -10.71 12.40
N ASP A 213 4.45 -11.36 12.01
CA ASP A 213 4.78 -12.74 12.40
C ASP A 213 5.47 -12.83 13.78
N SER A 214 5.81 -11.69 14.39
CA SER A 214 6.43 -11.65 15.72
C SER A 214 5.48 -12.18 16.81
N GLU A 215 6.01 -12.92 17.77
CA GLU A 215 5.28 -13.30 18.98
C GLU A 215 5.19 -12.14 20.00
N HIS A 216 6.17 -11.23 19.99
CA HIS A 216 6.21 -10.07 20.87
C HIS A 216 5.34 -8.94 20.32
N GLU A 217 4.58 -8.29 21.20
CA GLU A 217 3.74 -7.13 20.85
C GLU A 217 4.42 -5.83 21.30
N ILE A 218 4.41 -4.82 20.43
CA ILE A 218 4.85 -3.48 20.81
C ILE A 218 3.74 -2.79 21.58
N LEU A 219 4.04 -2.39 22.82
CA LEU A 219 3.07 -1.73 23.70
C LEU A 219 3.22 -0.21 23.71
N GLU A 220 4.43 0.27 23.43
CA GLU A 220 4.78 1.68 23.45
C GLU A 220 5.88 1.96 22.43
N LEU A 221 5.85 3.13 21.78
CA LEU A 221 7.00 3.67 21.05
C LEU A 221 7.81 4.58 21.98
N LYS A 222 9.13 4.41 21.97
CA LYS A 222 10.09 5.14 22.79
C LYS A 222 10.91 6.10 21.94
N GLU A 223 11.20 7.26 22.51
CA GLU A 223 12.22 8.14 21.94
C GLU A 223 13.61 7.49 22.04
N GLY A 224 14.51 7.84 21.11
CA GLY A 224 15.83 7.22 20.97
C GLY A 224 15.83 5.89 20.21
N GLU A 225 14.68 5.23 20.06
CA GLU A 225 14.58 3.97 19.31
C GLU A 225 14.43 4.18 17.79
N THR A 226 14.69 3.09 17.06
CA THR A 226 14.59 3.02 15.60
C THR A 226 13.69 1.86 15.20
N TYR A 227 12.59 2.17 14.51
CA TYR A 227 11.61 1.17 14.09
C TYR A 227 11.75 0.87 12.59
N VAL A 228 11.95 -0.41 12.25
CA VAL A 228 12.09 -0.88 10.87
C VAL A 228 10.75 -1.44 10.38
N ILE A 229 10.32 -1.01 9.19
CA ILE A 229 9.15 -1.51 8.48
C ILE A 229 9.63 -2.16 7.18
N GLY A 230 9.20 -3.41 6.93
CA GLY A 230 9.50 -4.08 5.67
C GLY A 230 8.84 -3.37 4.49
N GLY A 231 9.65 -2.81 3.60
CA GLY A 231 9.23 -2.12 2.39
C GLY A 231 8.85 -3.10 1.27
N ILE A 232 7.80 -3.89 1.51
CA ILE A 232 7.36 -4.95 0.58
C ILE A 232 5.85 -4.90 0.34
N CYS A 233 5.43 -5.16 -0.90
CA CYS A 233 4.05 -5.36 -1.29
C CYS A 233 3.88 -6.78 -1.84
N ASP A 234 3.58 -7.76 -1.00
CA ASP A 234 3.56 -9.18 -1.41
C ASP A 234 2.22 -9.90 -1.14
N HIS A 235 1.23 -9.18 -0.61
CA HIS A 235 -0.03 -9.75 -0.12
C HIS A 235 0.19 -10.85 0.95
N ASN A 236 1.26 -10.72 1.73
CA ASN A 236 1.71 -11.67 2.74
C ASN A 236 1.91 -13.09 2.18
N ARG A 237 2.53 -13.15 1.00
CA ARG A 237 2.95 -14.38 0.32
C ARG A 237 4.20 -14.97 0.97
N TYR A 238 5.11 -14.12 1.45
CA TYR A 238 6.36 -14.52 2.10
C TYR A 238 6.22 -14.42 3.63
N LYS A 239 5.66 -15.46 4.25
CA LYS A 239 5.54 -15.54 5.71
C LYS A 239 6.92 -15.57 6.36
N ASN A 240 7.04 -14.94 7.53
CA ASN A 240 8.26 -14.86 8.33
C ASN A 240 9.43 -14.15 7.65
N LEU A 241 9.26 -13.51 6.48
CA LEU A 241 10.37 -12.88 5.76
C LEU A 241 11.09 -11.82 6.59
N CYS A 242 10.33 -10.85 7.09
CA CYS A 242 10.85 -9.78 7.95
C CYS A 242 11.30 -10.30 9.32
N LEU A 243 10.61 -11.31 9.86
CA LEU A 243 10.97 -11.93 11.15
C LEU A 243 12.34 -12.63 11.05
N ASN A 244 12.53 -13.44 10.02
CA ASN A 244 13.80 -14.14 9.78
C ASN A 244 14.95 -13.16 9.54
N LYS A 245 14.70 -12.06 8.81
CA LYS A 245 15.69 -11.00 8.60
C LYS A 245 16.08 -10.31 9.92
N ALA A 246 15.11 -10.01 10.79
CA ALA A 246 15.36 -9.45 12.11
C ALA A 246 16.16 -10.39 13.01
N ASN A 247 15.82 -11.69 13.01
CA ASN A 247 16.53 -12.72 13.75
C ASN A 247 17.98 -12.89 13.28
N ALA A 248 18.20 -12.93 11.96
CA ALA A 248 19.53 -13.01 11.37
C ALA A 248 20.40 -11.78 11.69
N ALA A 249 19.77 -10.61 11.82
CA ALA A 249 20.43 -9.37 12.22
C ALA A 249 20.63 -9.23 13.75
N HIS A 250 20.13 -10.18 14.55
CA HIS A 250 20.15 -10.13 16.02
C HIS A 250 19.56 -8.84 16.61
N ILE A 251 18.47 -8.35 16.03
CA ILE A 251 17.73 -7.18 16.54
C ILE A 251 16.37 -7.59 17.10
N ARG A 252 15.82 -6.76 17.98
CA ARG A 252 14.47 -7.00 18.53
C ARG A 252 13.44 -6.95 17.39
N HIS A 253 12.39 -7.74 17.52
CA HIS A 253 11.24 -7.69 16.61
C HIS A 253 9.93 -7.62 17.40
N ALA A 254 8.93 -6.96 16.83
CA ALA A 254 7.63 -6.83 17.45
C ALA A 254 6.50 -6.73 16.42
N ARG A 255 5.30 -7.19 16.77
CA ARG A 255 4.07 -6.98 16.00
C ARG A 255 3.26 -5.85 16.62
N LEU A 256 2.43 -5.19 15.81
CA LEU A 256 1.43 -4.25 16.31
C LEU A 256 0.37 -4.99 17.16
N PRO A 257 -0.11 -4.39 18.26
CA PRO A 257 -1.07 -5.03 19.19
C PRO A 257 -2.51 -5.04 18.64
N ILE A 258 -2.69 -5.24 17.33
CA ILE A 258 -3.99 -5.16 16.63
C ILE A 258 -5.00 -6.11 17.28
N GLY A 259 -4.56 -7.31 17.64
CA GLY A 259 -5.42 -8.35 18.20
C GLY A 259 -6.03 -8.03 19.57
N ARG A 260 -5.47 -7.08 20.33
CA ARG A 260 -6.00 -6.68 21.64
C ARG A 260 -7.22 -5.77 21.52
N PHE A 261 -7.22 -4.93 20.50
CA PHE A 261 -8.20 -3.84 20.37
C PHE A 261 -9.20 -4.11 19.24
N ILE A 262 -8.81 -4.91 18.24
CA ILE A 262 -9.60 -5.13 17.04
C ILE A 262 -9.64 -6.60 16.65
N ALA A 263 -10.86 -7.14 16.56
CA ALA A 263 -11.14 -8.36 15.83
C ALA A 263 -11.27 -8.05 14.33
N LEU A 264 -10.22 -8.34 13.56
CA LEU A 264 -10.27 -8.29 12.10
C LEU A 264 -10.81 -9.61 11.56
N ALA A 265 -11.80 -9.55 10.67
CA ALA A 265 -12.28 -10.72 9.92
C ALA A 265 -11.22 -11.25 8.92
N THR A 266 -10.23 -10.43 8.59
CA THR A 266 -9.15 -10.74 7.63
C THR A 266 -7.79 -10.86 8.33
N ARG A 267 -6.76 -11.27 7.58
CA ARG A 267 -5.37 -11.35 8.07
C ARG A 267 -4.94 -10.03 8.73
N LYS A 268 -4.18 -10.13 9.83
CA LYS A 268 -3.62 -9.00 10.60
C LYS A 268 -2.33 -8.44 9.99
N VAL A 269 -2.32 -8.29 8.66
CA VAL A 269 -1.18 -7.78 7.90
C VAL A 269 -1.60 -6.49 7.20
N LEU A 270 -0.80 -5.44 7.40
CA LEU A 270 -1.09 -4.08 6.95
C LEU A 270 -0.06 -3.64 5.89
N THR A 271 -0.41 -2.65 5.08
CA THR A 271 0.54 -2.08 4.09
C THR A 271 1.56 -1.17 4.77
N VAL A 272 2.68 -0.87 4.07
CA VAL A 272 3.77 -0.03 4.60
C VAL A 272 3.24 1.32 5.10
N ASN A 273 2.42 1.98 4.28
CA ASN A 273 1.84 3.26 4.66
C ASN A 273 0.85 3.15 5.84
N GLN A 274 0.09 2.05 5.93
CA GLN A 274 -0.83 1.84 7.05
C GLN A 274 -0.09 1.67 8.36
N VAL A 275 0.98 0.86 8.38
CA VAL A 275 1.83 0.72 9.57
C VAL A 275 2.38 2.09 9.95
N PHE A 276 2.95 2.83 9.00
CA PHE A 276 3.51 4.15 9.26
C PHE A 276 2.48 5.14 9.82
N GLU A 277 1.30 5.24 9.21
CA GLU A 277 0.21 6.12 9.65
C GLU A 277 -0.30 5.75 11.04
N ILE A 278 -0.34 4.45 11.39
CA ILE A 278 -0.68 3.99 12.73
C ILE A 278 0.37 4.44 13.75
N LEU A 279 1.66 4.30 13.43
CA LEU A 279 2.73 4.77 14.32
C LEU A 279 2.65 6.27 14.53
N LEU A 280 2.38 7.05 13.47
CA LEU A 280 2.15 8.49 13.55
C LEU A 280 0.95 8.84 14.44
N LYS A 281 -0.16 8.13 14.28
CA LYS A 281 -1.33 8.36 15.13
C LYS A 281 -1.09 7.96 16.58
N TRP A 282 -0.32 6.91 16.81
CA TRP A 282 0.04 6.52 18.16
C TRP A 282 0.94 7.56 18.84
N VAL A 283 1.92 8.16 18.16
CA VAL A 283 2.74 9.21 18.82
C VAL A 283 1.93 10.47 19.16
N GLU A 284 0.89 10.75 18.39
CA GLU A 284 -0.08 11.83 18.64
C GLU A 284 -1.01 11.53 19.82
N THR A 285 -1.62 10.34 19.87
CA THR A 285 -2.71 10.03 20.82
C THR A 285 -2.27 9.20 22.01
N ARG A 286 -1.11 8.54 21.92
CA ARG A 286 -0.62 7.49 22.84
C ARG A 286 -1.62 6.36 23.06
N ASN A 287 -2.53 6.16 22.10
CA ASN A 287 -3.59 5.16 22.16
C ASN A 287 -3.62 4.31 20.88
N TRP A 288 -3.32 3.02 21.03
CA TRP A 288 -3.30 2.07 19.91
C TRP A 288 -4.67 1.85 19.29
N GLU A 289 -5.73 1.73 20.10
CA GLU A 289 -7.09 1.53 19.61
C GLU A 289 -7.50 2.70 18.70
N GLU A 290 -7.31 3.94 19.16
CA GLU A 290 -7.61 5.13 18.38
C GLU A 290 -6.78 5.19 17.09
N ALA A 291 -5.48 4.90 17.17
CA ALA A 291 -4.60 4.88 16.01
C ALA A 291 -5.06 3.86 14.96
N PHE A 292 -5.49 2.68 15.40
CA PHE A 292 -6.02 1.68 14.49
C PHE A 292 -7.35 2.08 13.85
N TRP A 293 -8.29 2.65 14.63
CA TRP A 293 -9.58 3.13 14.11
C TRP A 293 -9.43 4.28 13.11
N ALA A 294 -8.42 5.14 13.30
CA ALA A 294 -8.14 6.25 12.40
C ALA A 294 -7.64 5.79 11.02
N VAL A 295 -6.87 4.70 10.95
CA VAL A 295 -6.14 4.29 9.74
C VAL A 295 -6.77 3.08 9.03
N ILE A 296 -7.25 2.09 9.79
CA ILE A 296 -7.80 0.86 9.22
C ILE A 296 -9.23 1.15 8.73
N PRO A 297 -9.58 0.86 7.46
CA PRO A 297 -10.91 1.19 6.94
C PRO A 297 -12.06 0.51 7.69
N LYS A 298 -13.14 1.27 7.97
CA LYS A 298 -14.29 0.81 8.77
C LYS A 298 -14.87 -0.56 8.39
N ARG A 299 -14.88 -0.86 7.09
CA ARG A 299 -15.35 -2.15 6.55
C ARG A 299 -14.58 -3.37 7.05
N LYS A 300 -13.36 -3.20 7.58
CA LYS A 300 -12.54 -4.29 8.11
C LYS A 300 -12.90 -4.65 9.57
N PHE A 301 -13.76 -3.88 10.23
CA PHE A 301 -14.21 -4.11 11.61
C PHE A 301 -15.62 -4.72 11.71
N GLN A 302 -16.14 -5.34 10.64
CA GLN A 302 -17.49 -5.89 10.64
C GLN A 302 -17.67 -6.88 11.81
N GLY A 303 -18.53 -6.51 12.77
CA GLY A 303 -18.89 -7.31 13.96
C GLY A 303 -18.54 -6.70 15.32
N VAL A 304 -17.89 -5.53 15.40
CA VAL A 304 -17.47 -4.92 16.69
C VAL A 304 -18.00 -3.48 16.81
N GLU A 305 -18.91 -3.25 17.76
CA GLU A 305 -19.25 -1.89 18.21
C GLU A 305 -18.10 -1.32 19.06
N ARG A 306 -17.83 -0.01 18.94
CA ARG A 306 -16.91 0.67 19.88
C ARG A 306 -17.46 0.46 21.29
N VAL A 307 -16.66 -0.13 22.18
CA VAL A 307 -16.96 -0.07 23.61
C VAL A 307 -16.81 1.39 24.01
N ARG A 308 -17.93 2.13 24.06
CA ARG A 308 -17.95 3.50 24.53
C ARG A 308 -17.66 3.47 26.04
N GLY A 309 -16.43 3.80 26.41
CA GLY A 309 -16.10 4.17 27.78
C GLY A 309 -17.00 5.31 28.22
N LYS A 310 -17.68 5.13 29.33
CA LYS A 310 -18.62 6.07 29.91
C LYS A 310 -17.81 7.13 30.66
N ASP A 311 -17.58 8.30 30.05
CA ASP A 311 -17.42 9.56 30.80
C ASP A 311 -17.58 10.82 29.93
N ASP A 312 -18.37 11.74 30.48
CA ASP A 312 -18.68 13.16 30.22
C ASP A 312 -18.72 13.76 28.80
N GLY A 313 -19.97 13.96 28.33
CA GLY A 313 -20.58 15.30 28.31
C GLY A 313 -19.97 16.41 27.46
N SER A 314 -20.32 16.46 26.16
CA SER A 314 -20.55 17.72 25.45
C SER A 314 -21.42 17.48 24.23
N ASP A 315 -22.60 18.09 24.22
CA ASP A 315 -23.58 18.07 23.13
C ASP A 315 -23.02 18.73 21.87
N ASP A 316 -23.09 18.03 20.75
CA ASP A 316 -23.16 18.64 19.41
C ASP A 316 -24.28 17.92 18.65
N GLU A 317 -25.35 18.67 18.37
CA GLU A 317 -26.54 18.22 17.65
C GLU A 317 -26.21 17.84 16.19
N GLU A 318 -26.34 16.55 15.84
CA GLU A 318 -26.42 16.12 14.44
C GLU A 318 -27.86 16.21 13.93
N VAL A 319 -28.06 17.07 12.93
CA VAL A 319 -29.32 17.26 12.23
C VAL A 319 -29.63 16.03 11.36
N ASN A 320 -30.72 15.34 11.72
CA ASN A 320 -31.25 14.17 11.02
C ASN A 320 -32.00 14.59 9.74
N ILE A 321 -31.55 14.14 8.57
CA ILE A 321 -32.38 14.14 7.35
C ILE A 321 -32.70 12.69 7.02
N GLN A 322 -33.95 12.33 7.33
CA GLN A 322 -34.62 11.12 6.88
C GLN A 322 -34.79 11.17 5.35
N ASP A 323 -34.49 10.08 4.66
CA ASP A 323 -35.18 9.76 3.42
C ASP A 323 -35.54 8.28 3.41
N GLU A 324 -36.84 8.03 3.54
CA GLU A 324 -37.45 6.73 3.38
C GLU A 324 -37.64 6.42 1.90
N ARG A 325 -37.27 5.19 1.48
CA ARG A 325 -38.23 4.22 0.93
C ARG A 325 -37.57 2.90 0.48
N GLY A 326 -38.06 1.80 1.09
CA GLY A 326 -38.30 0.44 0.58
C GLY A 326 -37.17 -0.28 -0.19
N GLY A 327 -36.63 -1.44 0.21
CA GLY A 327 -37.24 -2.55 0.94
C GLY A 327 -37.85 -3.56 -0.02
N VAL A 328 -37.08 -4.53 -0.52
CA VAL A 328 -37.55 -5.91 -0.81
C VAL A 328 -36.38 -6.87 -0.63
N ALA A 329 -36.58 -7.85 0.26
CA ALA A 329 -35.69 -8.96 0.55
C ALA A 329 -35.54 -9.92 -0.65
N ASN A 330 -34.42 -10.63 -0.72
CA ASN A 330 -34.49 -12.01 -1.18
C ASN A 330 -33.44 -12.89 -0.51
N LYS A 331 -33.98 -13.97 0.08
CA LYS A 331 -33.35 -15.11 0.72
C LYS A 331 -32.94 -16.13 -0.36
N GLU A 332 -32.06 -17.06 0.03
CA GLU A 332 -31.86 -18.39 -0.60
C GLU A 332 -31.13 -18.40 -1.97
N THR A 333 -30.26 -19.35 -2.32
CA THR A 333 -29.87 -20.65 -1.75
C THR A 333 -28.49 -21.06 -2.28
N HIS A 334 -27.87 -21.96 -1.52
CA HIS A 334 -26.65 -22.71 -1.77
C HIS A 334 -26.91 -23.90 -2.74
N GLU A 335 -25.83 -24.55 -3.17
CA GLU A 335 -25.71 -25.84 -3.91
C GLU A 335 -25.74 -25.82 -5.45
N LEU A 336 -24.61 -26.23 -6.05
CA LEU A 336 -24.46 -27.58 -6.63
C LEU A 336 -22.98 -27.81 -7.03
N VAL A 337 -22.37 -28.82 -6.40
CA VAL A 337 -21.16 -29.52 -6.83
C VAL A 337 -21.55 -31.00 -6.90
N GLU A 338 -21.68 -31.56 -8.10
CA GLU A 338 -21.51 -32.98 -8.42
C GLU A 338 -21.08 -33.04 -9.90
N ARG A 339 -19.84 -33.51 -10.16
CA ARG A 339 -19.49 -34.86 -10.63
C ARG A 339 -20.01 -35.16 -12.03
N ASP A 340 -19.07 -35.30 -12.96
CA ASP A 340 -19.18 -36.27 -14.07
C ASP A 340 -17.78 -36.86 -14.32
N SER A 341 -17.60 -38.07 -13.80
CA SER A 341 -16.55 -39.00 -14.17
C SER A 341 -17.23 -40.35 -14.31
N GLU A 342 -17.46 -40.75 -15.57
CA GLU A 342 -17.93 -42.04 -16.12
C GLU A 342 -18.63 -41.66 -17.44
N ASN A 343 -18.55 -42.33 -18.58
CA ASN A 343 -17.95 -43.58 -19.00
C ASN A 343 -18.06 -43.54 -20.55
N MET A 344 -16.95 -43.69 -21.30
CA MET A 344 -17.04 -44.13 -22.70
C MET A 344 -16.39 -45.51 -22.80
N SER A 345 -17.23 -46.51 -22.55
CA SER A 345 -17.02 -47.89 -22.96
C SER A 345 -17.43 -48.08 -24.42
N GLY A 346 -16.60 -48.79 -25.19
CA GLY A 346 -16.99 -49.47 -26.44
C GLY A 346 -16.24 -48.96 -27.67
N GLY A 347 -15.40 -49.75 -28.34
CA GLY A 347 -15.12 -51.16 -28.16
C GLY A 347 -14.20 -51.71 -29.26
N GLY A 348 -13.83 -52.99 -29.08
CA GLY A 348 -13.25 -53.89 -30.09
C GLY A 348 -11.76 -53.65 -30.38
N GLY A 349 -10.85 -54.62 -30.30
CA GLY A 349 -10.99 -56.07 -30.20
C GLY A 349 -9.88 -56.72 -31.03
N ASN A 350 -9.18 -57.68 -30.41
CA ASN A 350 -8.32 -58.71 -30.98
C ASN A 350 -6.95 -58.34 -31.58
N GLY A 351 -5.94 -59.15 -31.19
CA GLY A 351 -4.81 -59.45 -32.06
C GLY A 351 -3.50 -59.75 -31.35
N VAL A 352 -3.37 -60.95 -30.80
CA VAL A 352 -2.13 -61.57 -30.31
C VAL A 352 -1.10 -61.70 -31.44
N SER A 353 0.19 -61.42 -31.19
CA SER A 353 1.34 -62.34 -31.42
C SER A 353 2.68 -61.62 -31.56
N ASN A 354 3.69 -62.21 -30.92
CA ASN A 354 5.13 -61.98 -31.02
C ASN A 354 5.65 -61.89 -32.47
N ASP A 355 6.78 -61.20 -32.69
CA ASP A 355 8.10 -61.85 -32.87
C ASP A 355 9.11 -60.93 -33.59
N SER A 356 10.39 -61.01 -33.17
CA SER A 356 11.64 -60.63 -33.88
C SER A 356 11.82 -59.16 -34.36
N GLY A 357 12.97 -58.48 -34.24
CA GLY A 357 14.35 -58.92 -34.13
C GLY A 357 15.09 -58.87 -35.47
N PHE A 358 15.48 -57.67 -35.96
CA PHE A 358 16.59 -57.37 -36.91
C PHE A 358 16.61 -55.84 -37.18
N ALA A 359 17.60 -55.03 -36.79
CA ALA A 359 18.97 -54.81 -37.29
C ALA A 359 19.10 -53.83 -38.49
N GLU A 360 19.98 -52.83 -38.28
CA GLU A 360 20.78 -52.00 -39.21
C GLU A 360 20.11 -51.18 -40.32
N ALA A 361 20.26 -49.85 -40.26
CA ALA A 361 21.37 -49.10 -40.89
C ALA A 361 21.26 -47.59 -40.55
#